data_AF-F0SSS5-F1
#
_entry.id   AF-F0SSS5-F1
#
_cell.length_a   1.000
_cell.length_b   1.000
_cell.length_c   1.000
_cell.angle_alpha   90.00
_cell.angle_beta   90.00
_cell.angle_gamma   90.00
#
_symmetry.space_group_name_H-M   'P 1'
#
loop_
_entity.id
_entity.type
_entity.pdbx_description
1 polymer ?
#
loop_
_entity_poly.entity_id
_entity_poly.type
_entity_poly.pdbx_seq_one_letter_code
_entity_poly.pdbx_strand_id
1 'polypeptide(L)'
;MRLTPASTEPTRIDTGKESKHVMANGLMSNGSSNSTTTSPWTAQRVALVLGLIVGAIVLRVMPHPWNLAPMGAIALFAGSVLPSRRLAYSVPLIAMILSDLIIGMHKMLPVVYLCFLFYVWLGESFLQKRKPLRIAGSAVTGSLVFFVVTNFACWLAFYSHTWTEFVACYASAIPFYHMTLASDLFYSAVLFGGLAIVEQVYAAARPADNAI
;
A
#
# COMPACT_ATOMS: atom_id res chain seq x y z
N MET A 1 20.43 -40.90 -59.72
CA MET A 1 20.17 -39.65 -58.97
C MET A 1 21.35 -38.72 -59.26
N ARG A 2 21.20 -37.81 -60.23
CA ARG A 2 22.31 -37.03 -60.83
C ARG A 2 22.35 -35.59 -60.28
N LEU A 3 23.57 -35.06 -60.30
CA LEU A 3 24.06 -33.76 -59.83
C LEU A 3 23.57 -32.55 -60.67
N THR A 4 23.62 -31.36 -60.08
CA THR A 4 23.45 -29.94 -60.56
C THR A 4 24.24 -29.59 -61.86
N PRO A 5 24.19 -28.38 -62.52
CA PRO A 5 23.80 -27.00 -62.11
C PRO A 5 23.14 -26.09 -63.23
N ALA A 6 23.38 -24.77 -63.16
CA ALA A 6 22.68 -23.59 -63.66
C ALA A 6 23.03 -23.02 -65.07
N SER A 7 22.48 -21.81 -65.34
CA SER A 7 22.74 -20.78 -66.39
C SER A 7 21.73 -20.78 -67.55
N THR A 8 21.21 -19.66 -68.07
CA THR A 8 21.81 -18.34 -68.35
C THR A 8 20.75 -17.22 -68.44
N GLU A 9 21.16 -16.00 -68.08
CA GLU A 9 20.52 -14.69 -68.32
C GLU A 9 20.74 -14.22 -69.78
N PRO A 10 20.05 -13.17 -70.26
CA PRO A 10 20.84 -12.01 -70.66
C PRO A 10 20.25 -10.63 -70.30
N THR A 11 21.19 -9.75 -70.04
CA THR A 11 21.18 -8.33 -69.69
C THR A 11 20.53 -7.42 -70.75
N ARG A 12 19.86 -6.34 -70.31
CA ARG A 12 19.84 -5.07 -71.07
C ARG A 12 19.80 -3.85 -70.14
N ILE A 13 20.75 -2.94 -70.38
CA ILE A 13 21.00 -1.65 -69.73
C ILE A 13 20.42 -0.53 -70.63
N ASP A 14 19.82 0.52 -70.04
CA ASP A 14 20.09 1.97 -70.28
C ASP A 14 19.04 2.86 -69.56
N THR A 15 19.37 3.65 -68.53
CA THR A 15 19.81 5.08 -68.49
C THR A 15 18.72 6.16 -68.60
N GLY A 16 18.86 7.20 -67.76
CA GLY A 16 18.25 8.53 -67.93
C GLY A 16 17.15 8.84 -66.90
N LYS A 17 17.41 9.45 -65.75
CA LYS A 17 17.63 10.90 -65.48
C LYS A 17 16.32 11.72 -65.48
N GLU A 18 16.19 12.55 -64.42
CA GLU A 18 15.18 13.59 -64.15
C GLU A 18 13.86 13.12 -63.49
N SER A 19 13.27 13.78 -62.50
CA SER A 19 13.32 15.18 -62.10
C SER A 19 13.05 15.37 -60.60
N LYS A 20 13.74 16.36 -60.01
CA LYS A 20 13.50 16.93 -58.69
C LYS A 20 12.28 17.88 -58.75
N HIS A 21 11.74 18.22 -57.58
CA HIS A 21 10.57 19.09 -57.33
C HIS A 21 9.25 18.33 -57.51
N VAL A 22 8.49 18.08 -56.44
CA VAL A 22 7.60 19.08 -55.84
C VAL A 22 7.58 18.98 -54.30
N MET A 23 8.05 20.09 -53.68
CA MET A 23 7.59 20.75 -52.46
C MET A 23 7.26 19.89 -51.22
N ALA A 24 8.21 19.92 -50.28
CA ALA A 24 7.98 19.69 -48.86
C ALA A 24 7.11 20.82 -48.27
N ASN A 25 5.84 20.53 -48.01
CA ASN A 25 5.03 21.32 -47.08
C ASN A 25 5.35 20.86 -45.65
N GLY A 26 6.36 21.50 -45.06
CA GLY A 26 6.58 21.50 -43.63
C GLY A 26 5.60 22.43 -42.93
N LEU A 27 5.30 22.08 -41.66
CA LEU A 27 4.58 22.86 -40.65
C LEU A 27 3.05 22.70 -40.60
N MET A 28 2.59 21.47 -40.36
CA MET A 28 1.40 21.28 -39.52
C MET A 28 1.86 21.28 -38.06
N SER A 29 1.49 22.33 -37.31
CA SER A 29 1.67 22.39 -35.85
C SER A 29 0.81 21.31 -35.20
N ASN A 30 1.44 20.22 -34.76
CA ASN A 30 0.75 19.20 -33.97
C ASN A 30 0.72 19.66 -32.50
N GLY A 31 -0.30 20.46 -32.17
CA GLY A 31 -0.63 20.80 -30.78
C GLY A 31 -1.19 19.57 -30.06
N SER A 32 -0.29 18.78 -29.47
CA SER A 32 -0.65 17.74 -28.49
C SER A 32 -1.16 18.43 -27.22
N SER A 33 -2.45 18.76 -27.19
CA SER A 33 -3.14 19.06 -25.93
C SER A 33 -3.37 17.75 -25.20
N ASN A 34 -2.38 17.34 -24.40
CA ASN A 34 -2.51 16.22 -23.46
C ASN A 34 -3.49 16.61 -22.35
N SER A 35 -4.79 16.49 -22.60
CA SER A 35 -5.79 16.51 -21.53
C SER A 35 -5.67 15.18 -20.79
N THR A 36 -4.91 15.17 -19.70
CA THR A 36 -4.78 14.03 -18.80
C THR A 36 -6.11 13.80 -18.08
N THR A 37 -7.08 13.17 -18.74
CA THR A 37 -8.34 12.78 -18.12
C THR A 37 -8.03 11.68 -17.11
N THR A 38 -7.88 12.04 -15.84
CA THR A 38 -7.63 11.06 -14.77
C THR A 38 -8.82 10.12 -14.69
N SER A 39 -8.59 8.81 -14.88
CA SER A 39 -9.62 7.78 -14.74
C SER A 39 -10.33 7.92 -13.38
N PRO A 40 -11.67 7.77 -13.33
CA PRO A 40 -12.44 7.86 -12.07
C PRO A 40 -11.94 6.89 -10.99
N TRP A 41 -11.35 5.75 -11.39
CA TRP A 41 -10.74 4.79 -10.48
C TRP A 41 -9.50 5.34 -9.75
N THR A 42 -8.76 6.26 -10.38
CA THR A 42 -7.59 6.90 -9.78
C THR A 42 -8.01 7.91 -8.72
N ALA A 43 -9.05 8.69 -8.97
CA ALA A 43 -9.58 9.66 -8.01
C ALA A 43 -10.11 8.97 -6.74
N GLN A 44 -10.83 7.86 -6.89
CA GLN A 44 -11.32 7.06 -5.76
C GLN A 44 -10.18 6.48 -4.91
N ARG A 45 -9.10 6.00 -5.53
CA ARG A 45 -7.90 5.52 -4.81
C ARG A 45 -7.26 6.64 -3.99
N VAL A 46 -7.10 7.81 -4.58
CA VAL A 46 -6.51 8.98 -3.90
C VAL A 46 -7.39 9.37 -2.73
N ALA A 47 -8.71 9.45 -2.91
CA ALA A 47 -9.65 9.75 -1.84
C ALA A 47 -9.57 8.73 -0.68
N LEU A 48 -9.49 7.43 -0.99
CA LEU A 48 -9.29 6.38 0.02
C LEU A 48 -7.99 6.59 0.80
N VAL A 49 -6.87 6.78 0.10
CA VAL A 49 -5.55 6.98 0.73
C VAL A 49 -5.56 8.21 1.63
N LEU A 50 -6.08 9.33 1.15
CA LEU A 50 -6.19 10.56 1.93
C LEU A 50 -7.11 10.37 3.15
N GLY A 51 -8.25 9.72 2.97
CA GLY A 51 -9.17 9.40 4.06
C GLY A 51 -8.52 8.55 5.16
N LEU A 52 -7.73 7.54 4.77
CA LEU A 52 -6.98 6.71 5.72
C LEU A 52 -5.93 7.54 6.48
N ILE A 53 -5.16 8.38 5.78
CA ILE A 53 -4.14 9.23 6.42
C ILE A 53 -4.79 10.22 7.39
N VAL A 54 -5.81 10.95 6.95
CA VAL A 54 -6.50 11.95 7.78
C VAL A 54 -7.16 11.27 8.98
N GLY A 55 -7.89 10.18 8.76
CA GLY A 55 -8.51 9.41 9.85
C GLY A 55 -7.50 8.90 10.87
N ALA A 56 -6.34 8.39 10.40
CA ALA A 56 -5.25 7.95 11.27
C ALA A 56 -4.71 9.09 12.15
N ILE A 57 -4.43 10.25 11.54
CA ILE A 57 -3.89 11.41 12.24
C ILE A 57 -4.91 11.90 13.27
N VAL A 58 -6.17 12.08 12.87
CA VAL A 58 -7.23 12.59 13.75
C VAL A 58 -7.45 11.65 14.94
N LEU A 59 -7.62 10.35 14.70
CA LEU A 59 -7.85 9.37 15.76
C LEU A 59 -6.64 9.17 16.68
N ARG A 60 -5.43 9.52 16.22
CA ARG A 60 -4.21 9.44 17.03
C ARG A 60 -3.88 10.74 17.78
N VAL A 61 -4.32 11.89 17.28
CA VAL A 61 -4.09 13.20 17.92
C VAL A 61 -5.19 13.51 18.94
N MET A 62 -6.42 13.05 18.71
CA MET A 62 -7.50 13.21 19.69
C MET A 62 -7.19 12.48 21.00
N PRO A 63 -7.73 12.93 22.14
CA PRO A 63 -7.58 12.25 23.41
C PRO A 63 -8.22 10.86 23.32
N HIS A 64 -7.38 9.86 23.12
CA HIS A 64 -7.76 8.46 23.07
C HIS A 64 -7.08 7.71 24.22
N PRO A 65 -7.66 6.59 24.68
CA PRO A 65 -6.97 5.68 25.58
C PRO A 65 -5.63 5.24 24.97
N TRP A 66 -4.60 5.05 25.80
CA TRP A 66 -3.28 4.62 25.32
C TRP A 66 -3.40 3.34 24.49
N ASN A 67 -2.70 3.33 23.34
CA ASN A 67 -2.72 2.27 22.33
C ASN A 67 -4.05 1.98 21.60
N LEU A 68 -5.12 2.74 21.85
CA LEU A 68 -6.38 2.60 21.12
C LEU A 68 -6.40 3.43 19.81
N ALA A 69 -5.34 3.36 19.03
CA ALA A 69 -5.20 4.07 17.76
C ALA A 69 -5.31 3.08 16.58
N PRO A 70 -5.88 3.47 15.43
CA PRO A 70 -6.15 2.57 14.29
C PRO A 70 -4.90 2.21 13.46
N MET A 71 -3.69 2.55 13.90
CA MET A 71 -2.49 2.48 13.07
C MET A 71 -2.15 1.06 12.60
N GLY A 72 -2.31 0.05 13.45
CA GLY A 72 -2.03 -1.35 13.08
C GLY A 72 -3.01 -1.86 12.03
N ALA A 73 -4.30 -1.61 12.24
CA ALA A 73 -5.35 -1.93 11.27
C ALA A 73 -5.15 -1.21 9.92
N ILE A 74 -4.80 0.08 9.93
CA ILE A 74 -4.54 0.86 8.72
C ILE A 74 -3.31 0.31 7.98
N ALA A 75 -2.25 -0.08 8.70
CA ALA A 75 -1.07 -0.70 8.10
C ALA A 75 -1.40 -2.05 7.43
N LEU A 76 -2.13 -2.93 8.11
CA LEU A 76 -2.62 -4.20 7.52
C LEU A 76 -3.49 -3.95 6.29
N PHE A 77 -4.42 -3.01 6.39
CA PHE A 77 -5.33 -2.65 5.30
C PHE A 77 -4.55 -2.11 4.10
N ALA A 78 -3.64 -1.16 4.31
CA ALA A 78 -2.78 -0.60 3.28
C ALA A 78 -1.97 -1.68 2.55
N GLY A 79 -1.36 -2.61 3.29
CA GLY A 79 -0.63 -3.75 2.72
C GLY A 79 -1.49 -4.69 1.88
N SER A 80 -2.75 -4.88 2.28
CA SER A 80 -3.67 -5.81 1.61
C SER A 80 -4.44 -5.24 0.42
N VAL A 81 -4.69 -3.92 0.39
CA VAL A 81 -5.59 -3.26 -0.57
C VAL A 81 -4.85 -2.42 -1.58
N LEU A 82 -3.77 -1.74 -1.19
CA LEU A 82 -3.11 -0.80 -2.10
C LEU A 82 -2.31 -1.56 -3.16
N PRO A 83 -2.49 -1.23 -4.45
CA PRO A 83 -1.94 -2.02 -5.55
C PRO A 83 -0.41 -1.89 -5.69
N SER A 84 0.16 -0.80 -5.18
CA SER A 84 1.59 -0.57 -5.25
C SER A 84 2.21 -0.68 -3.87
N ARG A 85 3.27 -1.50 -3.78
CA ARG A 85 4.05 -1.68 -2.56
C ARG A 85 4.57 -0.34 -1.99
N ARG A 86 4.98 0.59 -2.86
CA ARG A 86 5.43 1.93 -2.42
C ARG A 86 4.33 2.67 -1.66
N LEU A 87 3.12 2.76 -2.22
CA LEU A 87 1.99 3.40 -1.53
C LEU A 87 1.61 2.67 -0.24
N ALA A 88 1.58 1.33 -0.24
CA ALA A 88 1.22 0.54 0.93
C ALA A 88 2.08 0.87 2.17
N TYR A 89 3.39 1.07 1.98
CA TYR A 89 4.31 1.41 3.07
C TYR A 89 4.33 2.92 3.34
N SER A 90 4.20 3.77 2.31
CA SER A 90 4.16 5.22 2.49
C SER A 90 2.96 5.69 3.31
N VAL A 91 1.79 5.08 3.17
CA VAL A 91 0.56 5.56 3.82
C VAL A 91 0.67 5.56 5.35
N PRO A 92 1.00 4.43 6.02
CA PRO A 92 1.20 4.44 7.46
C PRO A 92 2.38 5.31 7.88
N LEU A 93 3.49 5.31 7.15
CA LEU A 93 4.67 6.12 7.50
C LEU A 93 4.36 7.61 7.50
N ILE A 94 3.69 8.11 6.46
CA ILE A 94 3.32 9.53 6.37
C ILE A 94 2.35 9.88 7.51
N ALA A 95 1.34 9.04 7.75
CA ALA A 95 0.39 9.27 8.84
C ALA A 95 1.11 9.33 10.20
N MET A 96 2.06 8.42 10.43
CA MET A 96 2.86 8.40 11.65
C MET A 96 3.71 9.66 11.78
N ILE A 97 4.52 9.99 10.78
CA ILE A 97 5.39 11.18 10.80
C ILE A 97 4.58 12.43 11.10
N LEU A 98 3.47 12.64 10.39
CA LEU A 98 2.62 13.81 10.60
C LEU A 98 1.99 13.84 12.00
N SER A 99 1.51 12.70 12.50
CA SER A 99 0.95 12.62 13.85
C SER A 99 2.01 12.83 14.94
N ASP A 100 3.21 12.29 14.76
CA ASP A 100 4.29 12.37 15.74
C ASP A 100 4.91 13.78 15.78
N LEU A 101 4.86 14.54 14.67
CA LEU A 101 5.22 15.96 14.66
C LEU A 101 4.29 16.81 15.55
N ILE A 102 3.05 16.37 15.76
CA ILE A 102 2.07 17.04 16.63
C ILE A 102 2.20 16.55 18.08
N ILE A 103 2.35 15.24 18.28
CA ILE A 103 2.38 14.61 19.62
C ILE A 103 3.74 14.77 20.31
N GLY A 104 4.83 14.73 19.54
CA GLY A 104 6.20 14.86 20.02
C GLY A 104 7.11 13.71 19.60
N MET A 105 8.38 14.02 19.37
CA MET A 105 9.42 13.05 19.01
C MET A 105 9.99 12.33 20.24
N HIS A 106 10.18 11.01 20.16
CA HIS A 106 10.77 10.23 21.27
C HIS A 106 11.66 9.07 20.78
N LYS A 107 12.52 8.56 21.69
CA LYS A 107 13.54 7.53 21.37
C LYS A 107 12.97 6.24 20.79
N MET A 108 11.74 5.88 21.16
CA MET A 108 11.08 4.65 20.71
C MET A 108 10.53 4.70 19.27
N LEU A 109 10.46 5.88 18.63
CA LEU A 109 9.82 6.02 17.32
C LEU A 109 10.37 5.06 16.25
N PRO A 110 11.70 4.88 16.08
CA PRO A 110 12.21 3.98 15.05
C PRO A 110 11.69 2.55 15.18
N VAL A 111 11.60 2.03 16.42
CA VAL A 111 11.10 0.67 16.68
C VAL A 111 9.61 0.58 16.37
N VAL A 112 8.84 1.57 16.79
CA VAL A 112 7.39 1.64 16.51
C VAL A 112 7.13 1.68 15.00
N TYR A 113 7.92 2.44 14.24
CA TYR A 113 7.81 2.53 12.79
C TYR A 113 8.10 1.19 12.13
N LEU A 114 9.15 0.50 12.55
CA LEU A 114 9.49 -0.84 12.07
C LEU A 114 8.36 -1.84 12.35
N CYS A 115 7.75 -1.80 13.54
CA CYS A 115 6.60 -2.64 13.83
C CYS A 115 5.44 -2.38 12.87
N PHE A 116 5.08 -1.12 12.58
CA PHE A 116 4.00 -0.86 11.62
C PHE A 116 4.37 -1.25 10.18
N LEU A 117 5.63 -1.15 9.78
CA LEU A 117 6.07 -1.72 8.49
C LEU A 117 5.89 -3.24 8.45
N PHE A 118 6.10 -3.93 9.57
CA PHE A 118 5.79 -5.35 9.69
C PHE A 118 4.27 -5.63 9.56
N TYR A 119 3.39 -4.77 10.07
CA TYR A 119 1.95 -4.88 9.81
C TYR A 119 1.62 -4.74 8.31
N VAL A 120 2.26 -3.79 7.61
CA VAL A 120 2.07 -3.65 6.16
C VAL A 120 2.49 -4.94 5.45
N TRP A 121 3.65 -5.49 5.81
CA TRP A 121 4.14 -6.75 5.26
C TRP A 121 3.20 -7.93 5.55
N LEU A 122 2.61 -8.01 6.75
CA LEU A 122 1.60 -9.02 7.08
C LEU A 122 0.37 -8.90 6.18
N GLY A 123 -0.09 -7.67 5.94
CA GLY A 123 -1.22 -7.40 5.05
C GLY A 123 -0.93 -7.82 3.60
N GLU A 124 0.24 -7.43 3.10
CA GLU A 124 0.73 -7.75 1.75
C GLU A 124 0.86 -9.28 1.54
N SER A 125 1.39 -9.98 2.53
CA SER A 125 1.76 -11.39 2.40
C SER A 125 0.61 -12.35 2.66
N PHE A 126 -0.22 -12.08 3.67
CA PHE A 126 -1.22 -13.05 4.16
C PHE A 126 -2.66 -12.69 3.78
N LEU A 127 -2.95 -11.44 3.43
CA LEU A 127 -4.30 -10.94 3.18
C LEU A 127 -4.63 -10.75 1.69
N GLN A 128 -3.87 -11.35 0.77
CA GLN A 128 -4.25 -11.45 -0.65
C GLN A 128 -5.66 -12.03 -0.83
N LYS A 129 -6.04 -12.96 0.07
CA LYS A 129 -7.41 -13.43 0.22
C LYS A 129 -7.95 -12.93 1.57
N ARG A 130 -8.76 -11.88 1.52
CA ARG A 130 -9.29 -11.10 2.67
C ARG A 130 -10.40 -11.85 3.44
N LYS A 131 -10.09 -13.06 3.94
CA LYS A 131 -11.02 -13.86 4.77
C LYS A 131 -11.02 -13.34 6.21
N PRO A 132 -12.17 -13.30 6.91
CA PRO A 132 -12.27 -12.79 8.29
C PRO A 132 -11.24 -13.41 9.25
N LEU A 133 -11.08 -14.74 9.21
CA LEU A 133 -10.13 -15.45 10.07
C LEU A 133 -8.67 -15.07 9.80
N ARG A 134 -8.32 -14.79 8.54
CA ARG A 134 -6.96 -14.34 8.19
C ARG A 134 -6.72 -12.92 8.68
N ILE A 135 -7.70 -12.04 8.52
CA ILE A 135 -7.63 -10.65 9.01
C ILE A 135 -7.43 -10.65 10.52
N ALA A 136 -8.27 -11.40 11.26
CA ALA A 136 -8.14 -11.53 12.71
C ALA A 136 -6.80 -12.13 13.12
N GLY A 137 -6.35 -13.21 12.45
CA GLY A 137 -5.06 -13.83 12.70
C GLY A 137 -3.88 -12.88 12.46
N SER A 138 -3.91 -12.09 11.39
CA SER A 138 -2.87 -11.08 11.11
C SER A 138 -2.90 -9.92 12.11
N ALA A 139 -4.08 -9.47 12.56
CA ALA A 139 -4.20 -8.46 13.61
C ALA A 139 -3.65 -8.94 14.96
N VAL A 140 -3.97 -10.17 15.37
CA VAL A 140 -3.41 -10.81 16.58
C VAL A 140 -1.90 -10.97 16.45
N THR A 141 -1.42 -11.44 15.30
CA THR A 141 0.02 -11.64 15.08
C THR A 141 0.78 -10.31 15.12
N GLY A 142 0.25 -9.29 14.44
CA GLY A 142 0.81 -7.95 14.43
C GLY A 142 0.91 -7.36 15.84
N SER A 143 -0.19 -7.40 16.59
CA SER A 143 -0.24 -6.85 17.96
C SER A 143 0.66 -7.59 18.93
N LEU A 144 0.76 -8.92 18.82
CA LEU A 144 1.67 -9.71 19.64
C LEU A 144 3.13 -9.36 19.34
N VAL A 145 3.52 -9.27 18.06
CA VAL A 145 4.87 -8.88 17.67
C VAL A 145 5.16 -7.44 18.10
N PHE A 146 4.21 -6.52 17.92
CA PHE A 146 4.31 -5.14 18.39
C PHE A 146 4.58 -5.10 19.90
N PHE A 147 3.77 -5.82 20.68
CA PHE A 147 3.94 -5.91 22.13
C PHE A 147 5.31 -6.43 22.51
N VAL A 148 5.75 -7.56 21.93
CA VAL A 148 7.05 -8.15 22.27
C VAL A 148 8.19 -7.20 21.91
N VAL A 149 8.21 -6.67 20.69
CA VAL A 149 9.33 -5.88 20.18
C VAL A 149 9.41 -4.50 20.84
N THR A 150 8.29 -3.80 20.99
CA THR A 150 8.28 -2.46 21.58
C THR A 150 8.63 -2.48 23.07
N ASN A 151 8.19 -3.48 23.82
CA ASN A 151 8.53 -3.60 25.24
C ASN A 151 9.97 -4.08 25.46
N PHE A 152 10.49 -4.94 24.58
CA PHE A 152 11.91 -5.27 24.59
C PHE A 152 12.78 -4.03 24.39
N ALA A 153 12.44 -3.21 23.39
CA ALA A 153 13.14 -1.95 23.16
C ALA A 153 12.97 -0.94 24.29
N CYS A 154 11.80 -0.91 24.95
CA CYS A 154 11.54 -0.07 26.12
C CYS A 154 12.46 -0.44 27.28
N TRP A 155 12.56 -1.74 27.57
CA TRP A 155 13.50 -2.26 28.57
C TRP A 155 14.95 -1.88 28.24
N LEU A 156 15.37 -2.04 26.98
CA LEU A 156 16.71 -1.62 26.55
C LEU A 156 16.96 -0.11 26.70
N ALA A 157 15.94 0.71 26.48
CA ALA A 157 16.08 2.17 26.45
C ALA A 157 16.00 2.83 27.84
N PHE A 158 15.24 2.26 28.79
CA PHE A 158 14.84 2.95 30.02
C PHE A 158 15.10 2.18 31.32
N TYR A 159 15.41 0.89 31.27
CA TYR A 159 15.56 0.06 32.46
C TYR A 159 17.01 -0.37 32.68
N SER A 160 17.35 -0.76 33.92
CA SER A 160 18.72 -1.10 34.35
C SER A 160 19.24 -2.46 33.85
N HIS A 161 18.68 -2.99 32.76
CA HIS A 161 19.05 -4.25 32.10
C HIS A 161 19.18 -5.49 33.00
N THR A 162 18.50 -5.51 34.15
CA THR A 162 18.42 -6.71 35.00
C THR A 162 17.22 -7.59 34.61
N TRP A 163 17.27 -8.86 35.00
CA TRP A 163 16.14 -9.78 34.80
C TRP A 163 14.87 -9.32 35.53
N THR A 164 15.01 -8.77 36.73
CA THR A 164 13.88 -8.24 37.51
C THR A 164 13.20 -7.09 36.79
N GLU A 165 13.98 -6.14 36.27
CA GLU A 165 13.46 -5.00 35.52
C GLU A 165 12.87 -5.41 34.16
N PHE A 166 13.41 -6.48 33.54
CA PHE A 166 12.83 -7.06 32.33
C PHE A 166 11.41 -7.56 32.60
N VAL A 167 11.22 -8.37 33.65
CA VAL A 167 9.90 -8.88 34.04
C VAL A 167 8.97 -7.73 34.42
N ALA A 168 9.46 -6.74 35.19
CA ALA A 168 8.66 -5.57 35.58
C ALA A 168 8.18 -4.75 34.36
N CYS A 169 9.06 -4.51 33.38
CA CYS A 169 8.73 -3.82 32.15
C CYS A 169 7.57 -4.52 31.41
N TYR A 170 7.70 -5.83 31.17
CA TYR A 170 6.65 -6.61 30.49
C TYR A 170 5.35 -6.73 31.29
N ALA A 171 5.45 -6.92 32.62
CA ALA A 171 4.26 -6.99 33.48
C ALA A 171 3.46 -5.68 33.42
N SER A 172 4.16 -4.53 33.45
CA SER A 172 3.51 -3.21 33.32
C SER A 172 2.89 -2.97 31.95
N ALA A 173 3.37 -3.67 30.92
CA ALA A 173 2.91 -3.52 29.55
C ALA A 173 1.64 -4.33 29.21
N ILE A 174 1.28 -5.34 30.01
CA ILE A 174 0.13 -6.23 29.74
C ILE A 174 -1.19 -5.45 29.56
N PRO A 175 -1.54 -4.44 30.39
CA PRO A 175 -2.77 -3.67 30.19
C PRO A 175 -2.80 -2.94 28.84
N PHE A 176 -1.64 -2.47 28.37
CA PHE A 176 -1.50 -1.78 27.09
C PHE A 176 -1.68 -2.73 25.90
N TYR A 177 -1.25 -3.98 26.04
CA TYR A 177 -1.45 -5.00 25.01
C TYR A 177 -2.94 -5.25 24.73
N HIS A 178 -3.76 -5.31 25.78
CA HIS A 178 -5.20 -5.53 25.62
C HIS A 178 -5.84 -4.41 24.77
N MET A 179 -5.39 -3.17 24.97
CA MET A 179 -5.85 -2.02 24.18
C MET A 179 -5.35 -2.08 22.73
N THR A 180 -4.08 -2.42 22.51
CA THR A 180 -3.54 -2.63 21.15
C THR A 180 -4.31 -3.71 20.40
N LEU A 181 -4.49 -4.88 21.02
CA LEU A 181 -5.18 -6.02 20.43
C LEU A 181 -6.65 -5.69 20.11
N ALA A 182 -7.36 -5.05 21.05
CA ALA A 182 -8.73 -4.62 20.84
C ALA A 182 -8.83 -3.60 19.71
N SER A 183 -7.94 -2.61 19.66
CA SER A 183 -7.85 -1.62 18.60
C SER A 183 -7.66 -2.28 17.23
N ASP A 184 -6.66 -3.14 17.11
CA ASP A 184 -6.32 -3.78 15.84
C ASP A 184 -7.46 -4.65 15.33
N LEU A 185 -8.11 -5.43 16.20
CA LEU A 185 -9.26 -6.25 15.83
C LEU A 185 -10.47 -5.38 15.42
N PHE A 186 -10.80 -4.37 16.23
CA PHE A 186 -11.95 -3.51 15.99
C PHE A 186 -11.80 -2.72 14.68
N TYR A 187 -10.70 -1.99 14.51
CA TYR A 187 -10.48 -1.19 13.31
C TYR A 187 -10.24 -2.04 12.07
N SER A 188 -9.65 -3.24 12.19
CA SER A 188 -9.58 -4.16 11.06
C SER A 188 -10.97 -4.63 10.64
N ALA A 189 -11.84 -4.96 11.60
CA ALA A 189 -13.22 -5.32 11.28
C ALA A 189 -13.96 -4.18 10.57
N VAL A 190 -13.80 -2.94 11.04
CA VAL A 190 -14.40 -1.74 10.42
C VAL A 190 -13.88 -1.52 9.00
N LEU A 191 -12.56 -1.50 8.80
CA LEU A 191 -11.95 -1.20 7.50
C LEU A 191 -12.23 -2.28 6.46
N PHE A 192 -11.97 -3.54 6.81
CA PHE A 192 -12.19 -4.66 5.88
C PHE A 192 -13.67 -4.98 5.68
N GLY A 193 -14.48 -4.87 6.73
CA GLY A 193 -15.94 -5.05 6.65
C GLY A 193 -16.59 -3.96 5.80
N GLY A 194 -16.22 -2.70 6.01
CA GLY A 194 -16.67 -1.58 5.19
C GLY A 194 -16.31 -1.76 3.71
N LEU A 195 -15.08 -2.19 3.42
CA LEU A 195 -14.65 -2.49 2.05
C LEU A 195 -15.46 -3.64 1.43
N ALA A 196 -15.72 -4.71 2.17
CA ALA A 196 -16.52 -5.84 1.68
C ALA A 196 -17.97 -5.42 1.34
N ILE A 197 -18.58 -4.56 2.15
CA ILE A 197 -19.93 -4.03 1.88
C ILE A 197 -19.92 -3.18 0.61
N VAL A 198 -18.94 -2.28 0.46
CA VAL A 198 -18.80 -1.44 -0.74
C VAL A 198 -18.65 -2.30 -1.99
N GLU A 199 -17.77 -3.31 -1.95
CA GLU A 199 -17.57 -4.25 -3.07
C GLU A 199 -18.86 -5.00 -3.43
N GLN A 200 -19.66 -5.43 -2.44
CA GLN A 200 -20.95 -6.09 -2.67
C GLN A 200 -21.99 -5.17 -3.31
N VAL A 201 -22.10 -3.92 -2.83
CA VAL A 201 -23.04 -2.93 -3.38
C VAL A 201 -22.69 -2.61 -4.83
N TYR A 202 -21.41 -2.40 -5.14
CA TYR A 202 -20.96 -2.17 -6.52
C TYR A 202 -21.18 -3.38 -7.43
N ALA A 203 -21.01 -4.60 -6.91
CA ALA A 203 -21.30 -5.82 -7.67
C ALA A 203 -22.80 -5.96 -7.99
N ALA A 204 -23.67 -5.67 -7.02
CA ALA A 204 -25.12 -5.72 -7.19
C ALA A 204 -25.67 -4.63 -8.13
N ALA A 205 -25.03 -3.46 -8.15
CA ALA A 205 -25.42 -2.34 -9.01
C ALA A 205 -24.92 -2.45 -10.46
N ARG A 206 -24.09 -3.46 -10.78
CA ARG A 206 -23.57 -3.65 -12.13
C ARG A 206 -24.68 -4.26 -13.01
N PRO A 207 -25.16 -3.56 -14.07
CA PRO A 207 -26.12 -4.16 -14.99
C PRO A 207 -25.53 -5.43 -15.60
N ALA A 208 -26.36 -6.45 -15.77
CA ALA A 208 -26.00 -7.74 -16.37
C ALA A 208 -25.71 -7.58 -17.87
N ASP A 209 -24.61 -6.90 -18.23
CA ASP A 209 -24.04 -7.04 -19.56
C ASP A 209 -23.46 -8.45 -19.67
N ASN A 210 -23.94 -9.20 -20.68
CA ASN A 210 -23.56 -10.56 -21.09
C ASN A 210 -24.55 -11.69 -20.70
N ALA A 211 -25.84 -11.47 -20.96
CA ALA A 211 -26.78 -12.56 -21.22
C ALA A 211 -27.48 -12.37 -22.57
N ILE A 212 -26.69 -12.35 -23.66
CA ILE A 212 -27.16 -12.59 -25.05
C ILE A 212 -26.09 -13.41 -25.76
#